data_AF-A0A671NA18-F1
#
_entry.id   AF-A0A671NA18-F1
#
_cell.length_a   1.000
_cell.length_b   1.000
_cell.length_c   1.000
_cell.angle_alpha   90.00
_cell.angle_beta   90.00
_cell.angle_gamma   90.00
#
_symmetry.space_group_name_H-M   'P 1'
#
loop_
_entity.id
_entity.type
_entity.pdbx_description
1 polymer ?
#
loop_
_entity_poly.entity_id
_entity_poly.type
_entity_poly.pdbx_seq_one_letter_code
_entity_poly.pdbx_strand_id
1 'polypeptide(L)'
;MGTNSQVRLLLWKNWTVRKRQKTRLFMEIMWPVVLFIGLVWLRRANPLYRQHECHFPNKAMPSTGILPWIQGIFCNANNPCFQHPTRGESPGLVSNYNNSILARFWADAQELLFKDPEFLQLGRLWRELMTMSNFMDTLRTNPDLIAGRGVKVEDILKDDETLTSYLLRDVPLTESVVDQLVHAQIRPEQFAYGVPDLRLKDIACSQTLLERFLIFPSRWGLYSVRNAMCVLTPQRLQIIEDKFYANLDSSNFSAWSVYSFTQ
;
A
#
# COMPACT_ATOMS: atom_id res chain seq x y z
N MET A 1 90.12 49.65 36.02
CA MET A 1 89.75 49.33 34.62
C MET A 1 88.23 49.29 34.56
N GLY A 2 87.59 50.11 33.72
CA GLY A 2 86.13 50.17 33.68
C GLY A 2 85.53 48.93 33.03
N THR A 3 84.47 48.39 33.61
CA THR A 3 83.72 47.21 33.13
C THR A 3 83.38 47.30 31.63
N ASN A 4 83.10 48.52 31.13
CA ASN A 4 82.80 48.78 29.73
C ASN A 4 83.94 48.47 28.77
N SER A 5 85.20 48.71 29.15
CA SER A 5 86.34 48.42 28.28
C SER A 5 86.57 46.91 28.15
N GLN A 6 86.33 46.16 29.23
CA GLN A 6 86.42 44.70 29.27
C GLN A 6 85.31 44.04 28.44
N VAL A 7 84.07 44.54 28.52
CA VAL A 7 82.94 44.08 27.68
C VAL A 7 83.22 44.31 26.20
N ARG A 8 83.73 45.48 25.82
CA ARG A 8 84.08 45.78 24.43
C ARG A 8 85.16 44.84 23.89
N LEU A 9 86.17 44.51 24.71
CA LEU A 9 87.24 43.59 24.32
C LEU A 9 86.71 42.15 24.15
N LEU A 10 85.79 41.71 25.00
CA LEU A 10 85.12 40.41 24.89
C LEU A 10 84.23 40.31 23.64
N LEU A 11 83.44 41.34 23.35
CA LEU A 11 82.64 41.41 22.12
C LEU A 11 83.52 41.41 20.88
N TRP A 12 84.63 42.15 20.90
CA TRP A 12 85.58 42.19 19.78
C TRP A 12 86.27 40.84 19.57
N LYS A 13 86.65 40.13 20.64
CA LYS A 13 87.17 38.76 20.56
C LYS A 13 86.15 37.82 19.92
N ASN A 14 84.91 37.81 20.42
CA ASN A 14 83.83 36.96 19.89
C ASN A 14 83.51 37.28 18.42
N TRP A 15 83.48 38.57 18.07
CA TRP A 15 83.28 39.02 16.69
C TRP A 15 84.41 38.56 15.77
N THR A 16 85.66 38.71 16.20
CA THR A 16 86.84 38.34 15.40
C THR A 16 86.90 36.82 15.17
N VAL A 17 86.54 36.03 16.18
CA VAL A 17 86.42 34.56 16.05
C VAL A 17 85.34 34.20 15.01
N ARG A 18 84.14 34.80 15.09
CA ARG A 18 83.07 34.57 14.09
C ARG A 18 83.46 35.03 12.68
N LYS A 19 84.19 36.15 12.57
CA LYS A 19 84.67 36.70 11.29
C LYS A 19 85.71 35.80 10.60
N ARG A 20 86.54 35.10 11.37
CA ARG A 20 87.53 34.14 10.84
C ARG A 20 86.87 32.84 10.38
N GLN A 21 85.77 32.42 10.99
CA GLN A 21 85.05 31.18 10.67
C GLN A 21 83.88 31.41 9.69
N LYS A 22 84.18 31.91 8.48
CA LYS A 22 83.20 32.34 7.48
C LYS A 22 82.16 31.28 7.11
N THR A 23 82.54 30.02 7.00
CA THR A 23 81.65 28.90 6.66
C THR A 23 80.60 28.63 7.73
N ARG A 24 80.98 28.68 9.02
CA ARG A 24 80.05 28.48 10.13
C ARG A 24 79.04 29.63 10.23
N LEU A 25 79.50 30.86 10.08
CA LEU A 25 78.63 32.04 10.06
C LEU A 25 77.63 31.99 8.90
N PHE A 26 78.06 31.54 7.72
CA PHE A 26 77.18 31.38 6.57
C PHE A 26 76.08 30.34 6.81
N MET A 27 76.42 29.16 7.36
CA MET A 27 75.43 28.14 7.71
C MET A 27 74.48 28.59 8.83
N GLU A 28 74.97 29.34 9.82
CA GLU A 28 74.15 29.92 10.90
C GLU A 28 73.11 30.93 10.36
N ILE A 29 73.43 31.65 9.29
CA ILE A 29 72.51 32.57 8.60
C ILE A 29 71.61 31.85 7.59
N MET A 30 72.12 30.88 6.84
CA MET A 30 71.36 30.17 5.81
C MET A 30 70.31 29.23 6.39
N TRP A 31 70.59 28.60 7.53
CA TRP A 31 69.65 27.69 8.20
C TRP A 31 68.26 28.30 8.46
N PRO A 32 68.12 29.46 9.14
CA PRO A 32 66.81 30.09 9.32
C PRO A 32 66.19 30.53 7.99
N VAL A 33 66.97 30.97 7.01
CA VAL A 33 66.47 31.36 5.68
C VAL A 33 65.81 30.18 4.98
N VAL A 34 66.44 29.00 4.98
CA VAL A 34 65.87 27.78 4.38
C VAL A 34 64.59 27.35 5.10
N LEU A 35 64.55 27.44 6.44
CA LEU A 35 63.34 27.15 7.22
C LEU A 35 62.19 28.09 6.85
N PHE A 36 62.44 29.39 6.74
CA PHE A 36 61.42 30.36 6.33
C PHE A 36 60.94 30.13 4.89
N ILE A 37 61.85 29.81 3.96
CA ILE A 37 61.48 29.47 2.58
C ILE A 37 60.57 28.23 2.56
N GLY A 38 60.91 27.19 3.35
CA GLY A 38 60.10 25.99 3.49
C GLY A 38 58.68 26.29 4.02
N LEU A 39 58.56 27.15 5.04
CA LEU A 39 57.26 27.57 5.58
C LEU A 39 56.43 28.38 4.58
N VAL A 40 57.06 29.28 3.83
CA VAL A 40 56.39 30.05 2.77
C VAL A 40 55.91 29.12 1.66
N TRP A 41 56.71 28.13 1.27
CA TRP A 41 56.32 27.13 0.29
C TRP A 41 55.14 26.28 0.78
N LEU A 42 55.18 25.80 2.03
CA LEU A 42 54.08 25.06 2.65
C LEU A 42 52.77 25.86 2.69
N ARG A 43 52.87 27.16 3.02
CA ARG A 43 51.71 28.08 3.00
C ARG A 43 51.18 28.32 1.59
N ARG A 44 52.06 28.34 0.59
CA ARG A 44 51.66 28.50 -0.83
C ARG A 44 51.02 27.23 -1.39
N ALA A 45 51.48 26.05 -0.94
CA ALA A 45 50.91 24.76 -1.30
C ALA A 45 49.53 24.51 -0.65
N ASN A 46 49.28 25.09 0.53
CA ASN A 46 48.00 25.00 1.25
C ASN A 46 47.31 26.37 1.28
N PRO A 47 46.70 26.82 0.17
CA PRO A 47 45.93 28.06 0.19
C PRO A 47 44.78 27.92 1.18
N LEU A 48 44.49 29.00 1.90
CA LEU A 48 43.31 29.07 2.76
C LEU A 48 42.06 29.04 1.87
N TYR A 49 41.27 27.97 1.99
CA TYR A 49 39.96 27.90 1.36
C TYR A 49 39.04 28.92 2.05
N ARG A 50 38.77 30.05 1.37
CA ARG A 50 37.76 31.00 1.82
C ARG A 50 36.38 30.41 1.56
N GLN A 51 35.75 29.90 2.60
CA GLN A 51 34.33 29.57 2.55
C GLN A 51 33.53 30.84 2.84
N HIS A 52 32.45 31.00 2.09
CA HIS A 52 31.46 32.02 2.36
C HIS A 52 30.64 31.62 3.60
N GLU A 53 29.93 32.59 4.19
CA GLU A 53 28.91 32.28 5.19
C GLU A 53 27.88 31.36 4.54
N CYS A 54 27.76 30.15 5.10
CA CYS A 54 27.08 29.03 4.48
C CYS A 54 25.73 28.81 5.13
N HIS A 55 24.67 29.03 4.36
CA HIS A 55 23.29 28.82 4.80
C HIS A 55 22.77 27.52 4.23
N PHE A 56 22.13 26.71 5.09
CA PHE A 56 21.61 25.40 4.74
C PHE A 56 20.09 25.42 4.76
N PRO A 57 19.43 24.77 3.79
CA PRO A 57 17.99 24.60 3.84
C PRO A 57 17.63 23.65 4.99
N ASN A 58 16.52 23.94 5.67
CA ASN A 58 15.97 23.09 6.72
C ASN A 58 15.48 21.74 6.14
N LYS A 59 15.68 20.66 6.90
CA LYS A 59 15.16 19.33 6.57
C LYS A 59 13.96 19.01 7.47
N ALA A 60 12.84 18.69 6.84
CA ALA A 60 11.66 18.22 7.57
C ALA A 60 11.93 16.83 8.15
N MET A 61 11.46 16.60 9.37
CA MET A 61 11.39 15.26 9.95
C MET A 61 10.07 14.59 9.56
N PRO A 62 9.97 13.24 9.62
CA PRO A 62 8.72 12.53 9.31
C PRO A 62 7.50 13.03 10.11
N SER A 63 7.75 13.56 11.32
CA SER A 63 6.72 14.14 12.20
C SER A 63 6.05 15.40 11.67
N THR A 64 6.70 16.14 10.77
CA THR A 64 6.13 17.34 10.11
C THR A 64 5.27 16.98 8.89
N GLY A 65 5.20 15.69 8.55
CA GLY A 65 4.49 15.17 7.38
C GLY A 65 5.42 14.37 6.47
N ILE A 66 4.89 13.30 5.88
CA ILE A 66 5.65 12.40 5.00
C ILE A 66 6.04 13.11 3.70
N LEU A 67 5.15 13.94 3.14
CA LEU A 67 5.40 14.62 1.87
C LEU A 67 6.56 15.64 1.97
N PRO A 68 6.60 16.57 2.94
CA PRO A 68 7.76 17.46 3.12
C PRO A 68 9.04 16.71 3.48
N TRP A 69 8.95 15.60 4.22
CA TRP A 69 10.10 14.77 4.57
C TRP A 69 10.74 14.12 3.34
N ILE A 70 9.95 13.47 2.48
CA ILE A 70 10.41 12.85 1.23
C ILE A 70 11.00 13.93 0.31
N GLN A 71 10.30 15.05 0.13
CA GLN A 71 10.81 16.17 -0.67
C GLN A 71 12.16 16.68 -0.12
N GLY A 72 12.32 16.77 1.20
CA GLY A 72 13.57 17.13 1.84
C GLY A 72 14.72 16.17 1.55
N ILE A 73 14.45 14.86 1.47
CA ILE A 73 15.44 13.83 1.11
C ILE A 73 15.88 14.00 -0.35
N PHE A 74 14.94 14.09 -1.28
CA PHE A 74 15.25 14.12 -2.71
C PHE A 74 15.79 15.48 -3.19
N CYS A 75 15.24 16.60 -2.72
CA CYS A 75 15.64 17.92 -3.19
C CYS A 75 16.94 18.42 -2.52
N ASN A 76 17.20 18.07 -1.26
CA ASN A 76 18.33 18.58 -0.48
C ASN A 76 19.33 17.48 -0.06
N ALA A 77 19.49 16.42 -0.86
CA ALA A 77 20.41 15.31 -0.57
C ALA A 77 21.87 15.76 -0.46
N ASN A 78 22.31 16.61 -1.39
CA ASN A 78 23.72 17.05 -1.50
C ASN A 78 24.10 18.22 -0.58
N ASN A 79 23.20 18.67 0.30
CA ASN A 79 23.41 19.81 1.20
C ASN A 79 24.08 21.02 0.50
N PRO A 80 23.43 21.63 -0.51
CA PRO A 80 23.99 22.79 -1.18
C PRO A 80 24.19 23.94 -0.18
N CYS A 81 25.34 24.59 -0.28
CA CYS A 81 25.72 25.73 0.55
C CYS A 81 25.34 27.03 -0.17
N PHE A 82 24.50 27.86 0.47
CA PHE A 82 24.08 29.16 -0.09
C PHE A 82 24.80 30.32 0.61
N GLN A 83 25.16 31.36 -0.16
CA GLN A 83 25.77 32.59 0.35
C GLN A 83 24.81 33.51 1.12
N HIS A 84 23.51 33.26 1.02
CA HIS A 84 22.48 34.10 1.59
C HIS A 84 21.49 33.24 2.38
N PRO A 85 20.88 33.79 3.45
CA PRO A 85 19.95 33.06 4.30
C PRO A 85 18.79 32.50 3.48
N THR A 86 18.51 31.22 3.68
CA THR A 86 17.39 30.56 3.01
C THR A 86 16.08 31.00 3.66
N ARG A 87 14.97 30.94 2.91
CA ARG A 87 13.64 31.34 3.44
C ARG A 87 13.26 30.60 4.73
N GLY A 88 13.74 29.36 4.91
CA GLY A 88 13.48 28.56 6.12
C GLY A 88 14.23 29.03 7.36
N GLU A 89 15.22 29.92 7.24
CA GLU A 89 15.93 30.52 8.39
C GLU A 89 15.24 31.80 8.89
N SER A 90 14.28 32.33 8.13
CA SER A 90 13.52 33.52 8.53
C SER A 90 12.46 33.19 9.59
N PRO A 91 12.30 34.03 10.63
CA PRO A 91 11.35 33.74 11.71
C PRO A 91 9.90 33.72 11.18
N GLY A 92 9.14 32.70 11.56
CA GLY A 92 7.73 32.55 11.20
C GLY A 92 7.46 31.91 9.84
N LEU A 93 8.48 31.63 9.03
CA LEU A 93 8.35 30.88 7.78
C LEU A 93 9.05 29.53 7.86
N VAL A 94 8.26 28.46 7.83
CA VAL A 94 8.76 27.09 7.61
C VAL A 94 8.83 26.85 6.10
N SER A 95 9.87 26.15 5.63
CA SER A 95 10.11 25.88 4.19
C SER A 95 8.83 25.57 3.45
N ASN A 96 8.49 26.48 2.53
CA ASN A 96 7.26 26.42 1.78
C ASN A 96 7.51 25.66 0.47
N TYR A 97 7.14 24.38 0.45
CA TYR A 97 7.19 23.52 -0.73
C TYR A 97 5.95 23.67 -1.63
N ASN A 98 5.06 24.64 -1.41
CA ASN A 98 3.80 24.78 -2.16
C ASN A 98 4.01 24.97 -3.68
N ASN A 99 5.16 25.48 -4.11
CA ASN A 99 5.48 25.65 -5.53
C ASN A 99 6.10 24.40 -6.18
N SER A 100 6.32 23.33 -5.42
CA SER A 100 6.82 22.07 -5.95
C SER A 100 5.74 21.40 -6.79
N ILE A 101 6.08 20.90 -7.98
CA ILE A 101 5.15 20.15 -8.84
C ILE A 101 4.49 19.00 -8.07
N LEU A 102 5.24 18.31 -7.20
CA LEU A 102 4.73 17.23 -6.37
C LEU A 102 3.73 17.71 -5.31
N ALA A 103 3.92 18.89 -4.73
CA ALA A 103 2.97 19.45 -3.78
C ALA A 103 1.66 19.88 -4.46
N ARG A 104 1.77 20.47 -5.67
CA ARG A 104 0.61 20.82 -6.50
C ARG A 104 -0.14 19.57 -6.96
N PHE A 105 0.58 18.58 -7.48
CA PHE A 105 0.01 17.28 -7.85
C PHE A 105 -0.70 16.60 -6.68
N TRP A 106 -0.11 16.63 -5.48
CA TRP A 106 -0.73 16.04 -4.29
C TRP A 106 -2.01 16.78 -3.90
N ALA A 107 -2.00 18.12 -3.95
CA ALA A 107 -3.19 18.92 -3.69
C ALA A 107 -4.29 18.67 -4.74
N ASP A 108 -3.93 18.64 -6.02
CA ASP A 108 -4.85 18.36 -7.13
C ASP A 108 -5.41 16.93 -7.05
N ALA A 109 -4.57 15.94 -6.71
CA ALA A 109 -4.99 14.56 -6.53
C ALA A 109 -5.93 14.41 -5.33
N GLN A 110 -5.64 15.10 -4.22
CA GLN A 110 -6.51 15.11 -3.06
C GLN A 110 -7.85 15.78 -3.38
N GLU A 111 -7.85 16.88 -4.13
CA GLU A 111 -9.08 17.55 -4.53
C GLU A 111 -9.92 16.69 -5.49
N LEU A 112 -9.30 16.05 -6.49
CA LEU A 112 -9.99 15.12 -7.39
C LEU A 112 -10.49 13.85 -6.67
N LEU A 113 -9.68 13.24 -5.81
CA LEU A 113 -10.05 12.01 -5.11
C LEU A 113 -11.14 12.20 -4.06
N PHE A 114 -11.19 13.35 -3.38
CA PHE A 114 -12.09 13.56 -2.24
C PHE A 114 -13.27 14.50 -2.51
N LYS A 115 -13.29 15.22 -3.64
CA LYS A 115 -14.38 16.15 -3.97
C LYS A 115 -15.37 15.59 -4.99
N ASP A 116 -15.00 14.55 -5.73
CA ASP A 116 -15.88 13.95 -6.72
C ASP A 116 -16.92 13.00 -6.08
N PRO A 117 -18.24 13.24 -6.27
CA PRO A 117 -19.31 12.42 -5.68
C PRO A 117 -19.33 10.98 -6.21
N GLU A 118 -18.66 10.70 -7.33
CA GLU A 118 -18.49 9.36 -7.91
C GLU A 118 -17.57 8.46 -7.06
N PHE A 119 -16.54 9.01 -6.40
CA PHE A 119 -15.71 8.22 -5.49
C PHE A 119 -16.46 7.80 -4.23
N LEU A 120 -17.50 8.53 -3.84
CA LEU A 120 -18.42 8.10 -2.78
C LEU A 120 -19.21 6.86 -3.20
N GLN A 121 -19.52 6.70 -4.49
CA GLN A 121 -20.14 5.49 -5.04
C GLN A 121 -19.13 4.35 -5.13
N LEU A 122 -17.88 4.59 -5.57
CA LEU A 122 -16.83 3.57 -5.49
C LEU A 122 -16.56 3.11 -4.06
N GLY A 123 -16.57 4.03 -3.10
CA GLY A 123 -16.43 3.71 -1.68
C GLY A 123 -17.63 2.96 -1.09
N ARG A 124 -18.82 3.04 -1.71
CA ARG A 124 -19.99 2.19 -1.39
C ARG A 124 -19.84 0.81 -2.00
N LEU A 125 -19.49 0.72 -3.29
CA LEU A 125 -19.18 -0.54 -3.97
C LEU A 125 -18.08 -1.32 -3.28
N TRP A 126 -17.02 -0.65 -2.82
CA TRP A 126 -15.92 -1.29 -2.09
C TRP A 126 -16.36 -1.81 -0.71
N ARG A 127 -17.28 -1.11 -0.05
CA ARG A 127 -17.90 -1.56 1.20
C ARG A 127 -18.79 -2.77 0.98
N GLU A 128 -19.60 -2.76 -0.06
CA GLU A 128 -20.48 -3.87 -0.46
C GLU A 128 -19.65 -5.12 -0.82
N LEU A 129 -18.57 -4.94 -1.59
CA LEU A 129 -17.58 -5.99 -1.89
C LEU A 129 -16.92 -6.55 -0.62
N MET A 130 -16.52 -5.69 0.33
CA MET A 130 -15.96 -6.15 1.60
C MET A 130 -16.97 -6.90 2.47
N THR A 131 -18.23 -6.45 2.52
CA THR A 131 -19.26 -7.16 3.28
C THR A 131 -19.49 -8.56 2.75
N MET A 132 -19.49 -8.71 1.42
CA MET A 132 -19.61 -10.02 0.78
C MET A 132 -18.38 -10.89 1.03
N SER A 133 -17.18 -10.31 0.93
CA SER A 133 -15.92 -11.01 1.25
C SER A 133 -15.91 -11.52 2.69
N ASN A 134 -16.32 -10.70 3.66
CA ASN A 134 -16.36 -11.07 5.06
C ASN A 134 -17.42 -12.14 5.35
N PHE A 135 -18.58 -12.07 4.69
CA PHE A 135 -19.60 -13.11 4.77
C PHE A 135 -19.09 -14.46 4.24
N MET A 136 -18.41 -14.44 3.09
CA MET A 136 -17.82 -15.65 2.51
C MET A 136 -16.69 -16.23 3.37
N ASP A 137 -15.84 -15.38 3.95
CA ASP A 137 -14.79 -15.82 4.87
C ASP A 137 -15.39 -16.42 6.16
N THR A 138 -16.48 -15.85 6.67
CA THR A 138 -17.21 -16.38 7.82
C THR A 138 -17.86 -17.73 7.50
N LEU A 139 -18.45 -17.90 6.31
CA LEU A 139 -18.99 -19.19 5.86
C LEU A 139 -17.92 -20.28 5.81
N ARG A 140 -16.71 -19.95 5.36
CA ARG A 140 -15.59 -20.89 5.26
C ARG A 140 -14.99 -21.26 6.61
N THR A 141 -14.82 -20.27 7.49
CA THR A 141 -14.13 -20.45 8.78
C THR A 141 -15.04 -20.96 9.88
N ASN A 142 -16.30 -20.52 9.93
CA ASN A 142 -17.26 -20.84 10.98
C ASN A 142 -18.70 -20.96 10.41
N PRO A 143 -19.02 -22.07 9.72
CA PRO A 143 -20.33 -22.24 9.08
C PRO A 143 -21.51 -22.25 10.08
N ASP A 144 -21.28 -22.64 11.34
CA ASP A 144 -22.30 -22.71 12.39
C ASP A 144 -22.90 -21.34 12.75
N LEU A 145 -22.17 -20.23 12.53
CA LEU A 145 -22.65 -18.86 12.77
C LEU A 145 -23.75 -18.43 11.78
N ILE A 146 -23.80 -19.07 10.61
CA ILE A 146 -24.74 -18.75 9.53
C ILE A 146 -25.78 -19.88 9.38
N ALA A 147 -25.61 -20.98 10.10
CA ALA A 147 -26.54 -22.10 10.12
C ALA A 147 -27.97 -21.65 10.47
N GLY A 148 -28.90 -21.89 9.54
CA GLY A 148 -30.31 -21.50 9.67
C GLY A 148 -30.68 -20.12 9.14
N ARG A 149 -29.72 -19.29 8.70
CA ARG A 149 -30.01 -18.12 7.85
C ARG A 149 -29.89 -18.55 6.38
N GLY A 150 -31.04 -18.89 5.79
CA GLY A 150 -31.10 -19.24 4.38
C GLY A 150 -31.02 -17.99 3.47
N VAL A 151 -30.43 -18.15 2.30
CA VAL A 151 -30.42 -17.12 1.24
C VAL A 151 -31.52 -17.48 0.24
N LYS A 152 -32.41 -16.55 -0.08
CA LYS A 152 -33.50 -16.84 -1.01
C LYS A 152 -32.96 -17.09 -2.42
N VAL A 153 -33.60 -17.99 -3.15
CA VAL A 153 -33.20 -18.31 -4.53
C VAL A 153 -33.41 -17.12 -5.46
N GLU A 154 -34.50 -16.35 -5.28
CA GLU A 154 -34.74 -15.10 -6.04
C GLU A 154 -33.59 -14.09 -5.93
N ASP A 155 -32.98 -13.95 -4.75
CA ASP A 155 -31.92 -12.94 -4.49
C ASP A 155 -30.57 -13.31 -5.13
N ILE A 156 -30.40 -14.56 -5.61
CA ILE A 156 -29.14 -15.06 -6.21
C ILE A 156 -29.21 -15.05 -7.74
N LEU A 157 -30.42 -15.07 -8.30
CA LEU A 157 -30.66 -15.05 -9.73
C LEU A 157 -30.47 -13.62 -10.29
N LYS A 158 -30.04 -13.51 -11.55
CA LYS A 158 -30.00 -12.22 -12.27
C LYS A 158 -31.41 -11.68 -12.49
N ASP A 159 -31.58 -10.36 -12.53
CA ASP A 159 -32.89 -9.71 -12.78
C ASP A 159 -33.54 -10.08 -14.13
N ASP A 160 -32.75 -10.49 -15.13
CA ASP A 160 -33.21 -10.98 -16.43
C ASP A 160 -33.02 -12.52 -16.54
N GLU A 161 -33.53 -13.30 -15.58
CA GLU A 161 -33.31 -14.74 -15.57
C GLU A 161 -34.16 -15.51 -16.61
N THR A 162 -33.51 -16.43 -17.32
CA THR A 162 -34.20 -17.32 -18.27
C THR A 162 -34.74 -18.60 -17.61
N LEU A 163 -34.38 -18.84 -16.34
CA LEU A 163 -34.70 -20.07 -15.61
C LEU A 163 -36.20 -20.25 -15.36
N THR A 164 -36.88 -19.23 -14.84
CA THR A 164 -38.32 -19.27 -14.53
C THR A 164 -39.14 -19.59 -15.77
N SER A 165 -38.79 -18.96 -16.90
CA SER A 165 -39.45 -19.20 -18.19
C SER A 165 -39.24 -20.63 -18.72
N TYR A 166 -38.04 -21.20 -18.51
CA TYR A 166 -37.69 -22.57 -18.91
C TYR A 166 -38.44 -23.62 -18.08
N LEU A 167 -38.54 -23.41 -16.76
CA LEU A 167 -39.26 -24.31 -15.86
C LEU A 167 -40.77 -24.40 -16.18
N LEU A 168 -41.37 -23.29 -16.62
CA LEU A 168 -42.78 -23.22 -16.99
C LEU A 168 -43.07 -23.77 -18.40
N ARG A 169 -42.18 -23.53 -19.38
CA ARG A 169 -42.42 -23.91 -20.78
C ARG A 169 -41.91 -25.31 -21.14
N ASP A 170 -40.70 -25.67 -20.71
CA ASP A 170 -39.98 -26.85 -21.21
C ASP A 170 -39.97 -28.03 -20.22
N VAL A 171 -40.16 -27.75 -18.91
CA VAL A 171 -40.18 -28.74 -17.80
C VAL A 171 -41.61 -29.08 -17.32
N PRO A 172 -42.64 -28.65 -18.06
CA PRO A 172 -44.01 -28.31 -17.59
C PRO A 172 -44.26 -28.40 -16.08
N LEU A 173 -43.55 -27.60 -15.26
CA LEU A 173 -43.90 -27.44 -13.86
C LEU A 173 -45.11 -26.49 -13.73
N THR A 174 -45.97 -26.72 -12.74
CA THR A 174 -47.06 -25.77 -12.45
C THR A 174 -46.50 -24.48 -11.87
N GLU A 175 -47.16 -23.35 -12.15
CA GLU A 175 -46.76 -22.03 -11.66
C GLU A 175 -46.59 -22.01 -10.13
N SER A 176 -47.45 -22.73 -9.41
CA SER A 176 -47.36 -22.90 -7.95
C SER A 176 -46.08 -23.60 -7.49
N VAL A 177 -45.53 -24.54 -8.27
CA VAL A 177 -44.30 -25.26 -7.91
C VAL A 177 -43.09 -24.38 -8.16
N VAL A 178 -43.10 -23.63 -9.27
CA VAL A 178 -42.03 -22.69 -9.61
C VAL A 178 -41.96 -21.56 -8.59
N ASP A 179 -43.11 -21.00 -8.22
CA ASP A 179 -43.22 -19.97 -7.16
C ASP A 179 -42.62 -20.44 -5.83
N GLN A 180 -42.97 -21.66 -5.38
CA GLN A 180 -42.43 -22.22 -4.15
C GLN A 180 -40.92 -22.52 -4.23
N LEU A 181 -40.38 -22.78 -5.43
CA LEU A 181 -38.96 -23.03 -5.65
C LEU A 181 -38.14 -21.73 -5.68
N VAL A 182 -38.65 -20.67 -6.31
CA VAL A 182 -37.99 -19.35 -6.40
C VAL A 182 -37.98 -18.64 -5.04
N HIS A 183 -39.04 -18.80 -4.25
CA HIS A 183 -39.11 -18.27 -2.88
C HIS A 183 -38.49 -19.20 -1.81
N ALA A 184 -37.92 -20.34 -2.21
CA ALA A 184 -37.19 -21.21 -1.28
C ALA A 184 -35.88 -20.53 -0.85
N GLN A 185 -35.37 -20.90 0.33
CA GLN A 185 -34.09 -20.44 0.83
C GLN A 185 -33.06 -21.57 0.80
N ILE A 186 -31.88 -21.32 0.26
CA ILE A 186 -30.75 -22.23 0.24
C ILE A 186 -30.00 -22.12 1.56
N ARG A 187 -29.57 -23.26 2.11
CA ARG A 187 -28.71 -23.36 3.29
C ARG A 187 -27.22 -23.28 2.89
N PRO A 188 -26.58 -22.10 2.95
CA PRO A 188 -25.20 -21.95 2.49
C PRO A 188 -24.21 -22.80 3.31
N GLU A 189 -24.56 -23.17 4.54
CA GLU A 189 -23.74 -24.01 5.41
C GLU A 189 -23.42 -25.38 4.78
N GLN A 190 -24.32 -25.93 3.96
CA GLN A 190 -24.10 -27.23 3.31
C GLN A 190 -23.17 -27.15 2.08
N PHE A 191 -22.88 -25.93 1.60
CA PHE A 191 -22.04 -25.68 0.43
C PHE A 191 -20.67 -25.09 0.79
N ALA A 192 -20.40 -24.83 2.08
CA ALA A 192 -19.16 -24.22 2.56
C ALA A 192 -17.89 -24.99 2.18
N TYR A 193 -17.98 -26.32 2.03
CA TYR A 193 -16.86 -27.20 1.68
C TYR A 193 -16.88 -27.68 0.21
N GLY A 194 -17.69 -27.05 -0.63
CA GLY A 194 -17.89 -27.41 -2.04
C GLY A 194 -19.24 -28.08 -2.30
N VAL A 195 -19.54 -28.33 -3.58
CA VAL A 195 -20.78 -29.01 -3.99
C VAL A 195 -20.67 -30.49 -3.58
N PRO A 196 -21.63 -31.02 -2.79
CA PRO A 196 -21.60 -32.42 -2.39
C PRO A 196 -21.73 -33.34 -3.62
N ASP A 197 -21.01 -34.47 -3.64
CA ASP A 197 -21.05 -35.49 -4.70
C ASP A 197 -22.34 -36.33 -4.64
N LEU A 198 -23.48 -35.64 -4.74
CA LEU A 198 -24.83 -36.18 -4.71
C LEU A 198 -25.51 -35.83 -6.03
N ARG A 199 -26.17 -36.80 -6.66
CA ARG A 199 -26.96 -36.52 -7.87
C ARG A 199 -28.20 -35.73 -7.46
N LEU A 200 -28.55 -34.69 -8.22
CA LEU A 200 -29.71 -33.85 -7.94
C LEU A 200 -31.02 -34.67 -7.83
N LYS A 201 -31.11 -35.80 -8.53
CA LYS A 201 -32.24 -36.74 -8.44
C LYS A 201 -32.41 -37.35 -7.04
N ASP A 202 -31.32 -37.68 -6.37
CA ASP A 202 -31.35 -38.30 -5.06
C ASP A 202 -31.78 -37.28 -3.99
N ILE A 203 -31.40 -36.01 -4.18
CA ILE A 203 -31.84 -34.88 -3.35
C ILE A 203 -33.32 -34.56 -3.61
N ALA A 204 -33.74 -34.46 -4.88
CA ALA A 204 -35.09 -34.10 -5.28
C ALA A 204 -36.15 -35.14 -4.87
N CYS A 205 -35.80 -36.42 -4.80
CA CYS A 205 -36.72 -37.49 -4.42
C CYS A 205 -36.79 -37.75 -2.90
N SER A 206 -35.81 -37.29 -2.12
CA SER A 206 -35.76 -37.52 -0.67
C SER A 206 -36.16 -36.29 0.12
N GLN A 207 -37.13 -36.42 1.03
CA GLN A 207 -37.58 -35.30 1.87
C GLN A 207 -36.48 -34.77 2.78
N THR A 208 -35.75 -35.68 3.42
CA THR A 208 -34.73 -35.33 4.41
C THR A 208 -33.52 -34.65 3.76
N LEU A 209 -33.18 -35.04 2.54
CA LEU A 209 -32.11 -34.38 1.78
C LEU A 209 -32.59 -33.04 1.23
N LEU A 210 -33.82 -32.95 0.74
CA LEU A 210 -34.37 -31.69 0.24
C LEU A 210 -34.45 -30.62 1.35
N GLU A 211 -34.89 -30.97 2.57
CA GLU A 211 -34.90 -30.07 3.75
C GLU A 211 -33.50 -29.68 4.24
N ARG A 212 -32.51 -30.53 3.96
CA ARG A 212 -31.11 -30.28 4.33
C ARG A 212 -30.47 -29.20 3.48
N PHE A 213 -30.87 -29.05 2.21
CA PHE A 213 -30.32 -28.04 1.30
C PHE A 213 -31.23 -26.83 1.09
N LEU A 214 -32.56 -27.04 1.11
CA LEU A 214 -33.57 -26.02 0.85
C LEU A 214 -34.56 -25.89 2.01
N ILE A 215 -34.85 -24.65 2.40
CA ILE A 215 -35.88 -24.28 3.37
C ILE A 215 -37.05 -23.70 2.57
N PHE A 216 -38.19 -24.38 2.63
CA PHE A 216 -39.41 -23.90 1.99
C PHE A 216 -40.24 -23.05 2.97
N PRO A 217 -40.91 -21.99 2.49
CA PRO A 217 -41.78 -21.16 3.33
C PRO A 217 -43.01 -21.94 3.82
N SER A 218 -43.45 -22.97 3.08
CA SER A 218 -44.59 -23.81 3.42
C SER A 218 -44.22 -25.30 3.38
N ARG A 219 -44.75 -26.08 4.34
CA ARG A 219 -44.59 -27.55 4.31
C ARG A 219 -45.18 -28.14 3.03
N TRP A 220 -46.31 -27.61 2.56
CA TRP A 220 -46.94 -28.02 1.30
C TRP A 220 -46.04 -27.76 0.08
N GLY A 221 -45.29 -26.66 0.06
CA GLY A 221 -44.32 -26.34 -0.98
C GLY A 221 -43.26 -27.43 -1.12
N LEU A 222 -42.73 -27.93 -0.01
CA LEU A 222 -41.77 -29.03 -0.01
C LEU A 222 -42.34 -30.30 -0.67
N TYR A 223 -43.54 -30.72 -0.28
CA TYR A 223 -44.18 -31.91 -0.87
C TYR A 223 -44.46 -31.71 -2.36
N SER A 224 -44.92 -30.52 -2.75
CA SER A 224 -45.25 -30.18 -4.13
C SER A 224 -44.01 -30.18 -5.02
N VAL A 225 -42.92 -29.54 -4.58
CA VAL A 225 -41.65 -29.48 -5.31
C VAL A 225 -41.01 -30.86 -5.39
N ARG A 226 -40.97 -31.63 -4.30
CA ARG A 226 -40.47 -33.01 -4.31
C ARG A 226 -41.22 -33.88 -5.32
N ASN A 227 -42.56 -33.85 -5.28
CA ASN A 227 -43.38 -34.69 -6.16
C ASN A 227 -43.21 -34.31 -7.64
N ALA A 228 -43.06 -33.02 -7.94
CA ALA A 228 -42.85 -32.55 -9.31
C ALA A 228 -41.43 -32.85 -9.82
N MET A 229 -40.40 -32.63 -8.97
CA MET A 229 -39.00 -32.81 -9.34
C MET A 229 -38.57 -34.29 -9.40
N CYS A 230 -39.15 -35.15 -8.56
CA CYS A 230 -38.80 -36.58 -8.53
C CYS A 230 -39.29 -37.36 -9.76
N VAL A 231 -40.35 -36.87 -10.43
CA VAL A 231 -40.87 -37.48 -11.67
C VAL A 231 -39.96 -37.18 -12.87
N LEU A 232 -39.11 -36.15 -12.79
CA LEU A 232 -38.23 -35.76 -13.89
C LEU A 232 -37.10 -36.78 -14.13
N THR A 233 -36.66 -36.86 -15.39
CA THR A 233 -35.51 -37.70 -15.75
C THR A 233 -34.20 -37.07 -15.26
N PRO A 234 -33.17 -37.89 -14.95
CA PRO A 234 -31.86 -37.38 -14.51
C PRO A 234 -31.26 -36.35 -15.48
N GLN A 235 -31.45 -36.54 -16.79
CA GLN A 235 -30.93 -35.64 -17.83
C GLN A 235 -31.62 -34.28 -17.80
N ARG A 236 -32.94 -34.24 -17.56
CA ARG A 236 -33.66 -32.97 -17.43
C ARG A 236 -33.25 -32.23 -16.17
N LEU A 237 -33.01 -32.95 -15.07
CA LEU A 237 -32.50 -32.37 -13.82
C LEU A 237 -31.12 -31.75 -14.00
N GLN A 238 -30.22 -32.41 -14.74
CA GLN A 238 -28.90 -31.84 -15.09
C GLN A 238 -29.02 -30.55 -15.91
N ILE A 239 -29.92 -30.51 -16.90
CA ILE A 239 -30.12 -29.28 -17.69
C ILE A 239 -30.68 -28.14 -16.83
N ILE A 240 -31.56 -28.45 -15.87
CA ILE A 240 -32.07 -27.46 -14.91
C ILE A 240 -30.93 -26.93 -14.04
N GLU A 241 -30.06 -27.81 -13.57
CA GLU A 241 -28.87 -27.45 -12.79
C GLU A 241 -27.92 -26.55 -13.61
N ASP A 242 -27.62 -26.90 -14.86
CA ASP A 242 -26.78 -26.09 -15.75
C ASP A 242 -27.41 -24.71 -16.02
N LYS A 243 -28.73 -24.68 -16.23
CA LYS A 243 -29.47 -23.42 -16.43
C LYS A 243 -29.53 -22.59 -15.16
N PHE A 244 -29.59 -23.21 -13.98
CA PHE A 244 -29.49 -22.52 -12.71
C PHE A 244 -28.13 -21.85 -12.60
N TYR A 245 -27.03 -22.59 -12.76
CA TYR A 245 -25.67 -22.03 -12.71
C TYR A 245 -25.43 -20.90 -13.73
N ALA A 246 -25.97 -21.00 -14.94
CA ALA A 246 -25.82 -19.96 -15.97
C ALA A 246 -26.52 -18.63 -15.65
N ASN A 247 -27.60 -18.68 -14.83
CA ASN A 247 -28.38 -17.51 -14.45
C ASN A 247 -28.03 -16.96 -13.05
N LEU A 248 -27.05 -17.55 -12.35
CA LEU A 248 -26.52 -16.97 -11.11
C LEU A 248 -25.78 -15.66 -11.41
N ASP A 249 -25.98 -14.65 -10.57
CA ASP A 249 -25.20 -13.42 -10.68
C ASP A 249 -23.74 -13.67 -10.25
N SER A 250 -22.82 -13.52 -11.21
CA SER A 250 -21.39 -13.68 -11.01
C SER A 250 -20.79 -12.64 -10.06
N SER A 251 -21.44 -11.49 -9.87
CA SER A 251 -21.00 -10.44 -8.94
C SER A 251 -21.03 -10.91 -7.48
N ASN A 252 -22.00 -11.76 -7.14
CA ASN A 252 -22.16 -12.35 -5.81
C ASN A 252 -21.17 -13.51 -5.59
N PHE A 253 -20.79 -14.25 -6.63
CA PHE A 253 -19.92 -15.43 -6.54
C PHE A 253 -18.45 -15.19 -6.90
N SER A 254 -18.07 -14.05 -7.49
CA SER A 254 -16.67 -13.79 -7.87
C SER A 254 -15.70 -13.77 -6.68
N ALA A 255 -16.20 -13.59 -5.46
CA ALA A 255 -15.41 -13.76 -4.23
C ALA A 255 -14.97 -15.22 -3.99
N TRP A 256 -15.70 -16.23 -4.51
CA TRP A 256 -15.38 -17.65 -4.38
C TRP A 256 -14.26 -18.10 -5.33
N SER A 257 -14.32 -17.72 -6.62
CA SER A 257 -13.36 -18.22 -7.62
C SER A 257 -11.95 -17.64 -7.47
N VAL A 258 -11.82 -16.41 -6.93
CA VAL A 258 -10.50 -15.76 -6.77
C VAL A 258 -9.69 -16.42 -5.64
N TYR A 259 -10.36 -16.94 -4.61
CA TYR A 259 -9.68 -17.61 -3.48
C TYR A 259 -9.42 -19.11 -3.69
N SER A 260 -10.13 -19.77 -4.62
CA SER A 260 -9.90 -21.19 -4.94
C SER A 260 -8.71 -21.43 -5.87
N PHE A 261 -8.12 -20.39 -6.48
CA PHE A 261 -6.95 -20.52 -7.36
C PHE A 261 -5.60 -20.15 -6.69
N THR A 262 -5.61 -19.78 -5.40
CA THR A 262 -4.41 -19.44 -4.63
C THR A 262 -4.11 -20.39 -3.47
N GLN A 263 -4.44 -21.68 -3.62
CA GLN A 263 -3.83 -22.76 -2.84
C GLN A 263 -3.52 -23.96 -3.74
#